data_AF-A0A6P0U1W7-F1
#
_entry.id   AF-A0A6P0U1W7-F1
#
_cell.length_a   1.000
_cell.length_b   1.000
_cell.length_c   1.000
_cell.angle_alpha   90.00
_cell.angle_beta   90.00
_cell.angle_gamma   90.00
#
_symmetry.space_group_name_H-M   'P 1'
#
loop_
_entity.id
_entity.type
_entity.pdbx_description
1 polymer ?
#
loop_
_entity_poly.entity_id
_entity_poly.type
_entity_poly.pdbx_seq_one_letter_code
_entity_poly.pdbx_strand_id
1 'polypeptide(L)'
;MDSSTQISIAEEIDKGIKEFLDKADDQEKQRFVIALLTSVGLDEFFPQLISTTRKIGVQLYELVGAYLRLSLIYLELGLEYLPEQLQKMLSTVETAIQNREKPYNYLWPIFIFEGIWLCSLQVIDYAHQILELFLEKYSESYSFPPASLGITLFLKLLEYDSNILDLAPNLFTKLPLEKLIKVDTYKFDISDNSPETYITSLLNFKFKTGRFFIKPDEGYISRFTPLLTHSNKLVRVGSALIFKVIRDKSRLSRETKIKLFSDIFIDLSLGIEFINKEDIKDRLIGITLLSLSDYPIEEKQCQNLIWNNLQNPKTEVEEEAWNKFIKEIPMDSEKHLMWRTLLEEILRKPAVYSSSVLRIAMERYCELLGKTEFYDPIPF
;
A
#
# COMPACT_ATOMS: atom_id res chain seq x y z
N MET A 1 -13.22 6.29 39.78
CA MET A 1 -11.90 6.55 40.40
C MET A 1 -11.87 8.02 40.76
N ASP A 2 -11.49 8.38 41.99
CA ASP A 2 -11.39 9.80 42.37
C ASP A 2 -10.17 10.48 41.72
N SER A 3 -10.22 11.81 41.65
CA SER A 3 -9.19 12.61 40.96
C SER A 3 -7.81 12.50 41.61
N SER A 4 -7.73 12.31 42.93
CA SER A 4 -6.46 12.09 43.64
C SER A 4 -5.77 10.80 43.23
N THR A 5 -6.54 9.73 43.04
CA THR A 5 -6.03 8.43 42.58
C THR A 5 -5.54 8.53 41.14
N GLN A 6 -6.29 9.22 40.26
CA GLN A 6 -5.87 9.48 38.88
C GLN A 6 -4.55 10.26 38.79
N ILE A 7 -4.37 11.30 39.61
CA ILE A 7 -3.14 12.10 39.66
C ILE A 7 -1.97 11.26 40.17
N SER A 8 -2.15 10.48 41.24
CA SER A 8 -1.08 9.63 41.77
C SER A 8 -0.61 8.56 40.76
N ILE A 9 -1.55 7.95 40.01
CA ILE A 9 -1.21 6.98 38.96
C ILE A 9 -0.47 7.66 37.81
N ALA A 10 -0.93 8.85 37.39
CA ALA A 10 -0.28 9.64 36.37
C ALA A 10 1.19 9.92 36.72
N GLU A 11 1.44 10.42 37.93
CA GLU A 11 2.78 10.75 38.41
C GLU A 11 3.70 9.53 38.49
N GLU A 12 3.17 8.37 38.90
CA GLU A 12 3.92 7.11 38.97
C GLU A 12 4.35 6.63 37.58
N ILE A 13 3.46 6.72 36.60
CA ILE A 13 3.73 6.37 35.20
C ILE A 13 4.76 7.33 34.60
N ASP A 14 4.55 8.64 34.74
CA ASP A 14 5.42 9.68 34.21
C ASP A 14 6.84 9.56 34.77
N LYS A 15 6.96 9.30 36.07
CA LYS A 15 8.23 9.09 36.75
C LYS A 15 8.91 7.82 36.28
N GLY A 16 8.18 6.69 36.22
CA GLY A 16 8.73 5.41 35.77
C GLY A 16 9.26 5.47 34.34
N ILE A 17 8.54 6.14 33.43
CA ILE A 17 8.97 6.33 32.05
C ILE A 17 10.20 7.23 31.96
N LYS A 18 10.21 8.38 32.65
CA LYS A 18 11.36 9.31 32.64
C LYS A 18 12.62 8.64 33.18
N GLU A 19 12.52 7.99 34.34
CA GLU A 19 13.64 7.29 34.96
C GLU A 19 14.20 6.17 34.08
N PHE A 20 13.35 5.46 33.34
CA PHE A 20 13.79 4.48 32.35
C PHE A 20 14.51 5.16 31.19
N LEU A 21 13.88 6.14 30.52
CA LEU A 21 14.43 6.79 29.34
C LEU A 21 15.76 7.53 29.60
N ASP A 22 15.94 8.08 30.81
CA ASP A 22 17.17 8.76 31.22
C ASP A 22 18.37 7.80 31.38
N LYS A 23 18.09 6.53 31.69
CA LYS A 23 19.11 5.49 31.94
C LYS A 23 19.29 4.53 30.77
N ALA A 24 18.26 4.40 29.94
CA ALA A 24 18.24 3.46 28.84
C ALA A 24 19.24 3.84 27.75
N ASP A 25 19.99 2.84 27.28
CA ASP A 25 20.78 2.99 26.06
C ASP A 25 19.88 3.02 24.82
N ASP A 26 20.47 3.21 23.64
CA ASP A 26 19.72 3.31 22.39
C ASP A 26 19.00 2.00 22.03
N GLN A 27 19.57 0.83 22.37
CA GLN A 27 18.92 -0.46 22.12
C GLN A 27 17.73 -0.67 23.05
N GLU A 28 17.86 -0.34 24.33
CA GLU A 28 16.76 -0.40 25.30
C GLU A 28 15.64 0.57 24.93
N LYS A 29 15.97 1.79 24.46
CA LYS A 29 15.00 2.74 23.93
C LYS A 29 14.26 2.19 22.70
N GLN A 30 14.97 1.55 21.76
CA GLN A 30 14.34 0.91 20.61
C GLN A 30 13.40 -0.23 21.03
N ARG A 31 13.85 -1.12 21.92
CA ARG A 31 13.01 -2.22 22.45
C ARG A 31 11.77 -1.69 23.14
N PHE A 32 11.90 -0.60 23.89
CA PHE A 32 10.77 0.06 24.56
C PHE A 32 9.77 0.65 23.55
N VAL A 33 10.27 1.34 22.52
CA VAL A 33 9.43 1.90 21.45
C VAL A 33 8.69 0.78 20.72
N ILE A 34 9.36 -0.32 20.38
CA ILE A 34 8.74 -1.51 19.76
C ILE A 34 7.63 -2.07 20.67
N ALA A 35 7.90 -2.24 21.97
CA ALA A 35 6.94 -2.77 22.93
C ALA A 35 5.71 -1.87 23.10
N LEU A 36 5.92 -0.55 23.10
CA LEU A 36 4.82 0.43 23.17
C LEU A 36 3.94 0.37 21.91
N LEU A 37 4.56 0.28 20.74
CA LEU A 37 3.85 0.27 19.46
C LEU A 37 3.07 -1.04 19.25
N THR A 38 3.68 -2.18 19.57
CA THR A 38 3.11 -3.52 19.38
C THR A 38 2.25 -3.99 20.54
N SER A 39 2.33 -3.32 21.69
CA SER A 39 1.79 -3.82 22.97
C SER A 39 2.39 -5.15 23.44
N VAL A 40 3.51 -5.59 22.86
CA VAL A 40 4.17 -6.86 23.19
C VAL A 40 5.41 -6.60 24.06
N GLY A 41 5.46 -7.19 25.26
CA GLY A 41 6.62 -7.08 26.15
C GLY A 41 6.71 -5.78 26.94
N LEU A 42 5.66 -4.95 26.96
CA LEU A 42 5.62 -3.70 27.73
C LEU A 42 5.67 -3.96 29.26
N ASP A 43 5.23 -5.14 29.68
CA ASP A 43 5.27 -5.65 31.04
C ASP A 43 6.70 -5.90 31.56
N GLU A 44 7.66 -6.12 30.65
CA GLU A 44 9.09 -6.22 30.98
C GLU A 44 9.68 -4.87 31.43
N PHE A 45 9.16 -3.77 30.89
CA PHE A 45 9.64 -2.41 31.19
C PHE A 45 8.97 -1.82 32.43
N PHE A 46 7.68 -2.12 32.65
CA PHE A 46 6.92 -1.58 33.76
C PHE A 46 6.17 -2.66 34.57
N PRO A 47 6.87 -3.65 35.15
CA PRO A 47 6.23 -4.70 35.94
C PRO A 47 5.43 -4.15 37.13
N GLN A 48 5.87 -3.02 37.70
CA GLN A 48 5.19 -2.32 38.79
C GLN A 48 3.77 -1.86 38.42
N LEU A 49 3.54 -1.49 37.16
CA LEU A 49 2.25 -1.00 36.67
C LEU A 49 1.23 -2.12 36.43
N ILE A 50 1.65 -3.40 36.44
CA ILE A 50 0.74 -4.55 36.24
C ILE A 50 -0.31 -4.63 37.37
N SER A 51 0.09 -4.35 38.61
CA SER A 51 -0.85 -4.38 39.73
C SER A 51 -1.88 -3.24 39.63
N THR A 52 -1.45 -2.07 39.15
CA THR A 52 -2.26 -0.86 38.98
C THR A 52 -3.26 -1.02 37.82
N THR A 53 -2.81 -1.52 36.67
CA THR A 53 -3.67 -1.81 35.50
C THR A 53 -4.79 -2.78 35.83
N ARG A 54 -4.48 -3.88 36.55
CA ARG A 54 -5.49 -4.84 37.03
C ARG A 54 -6.52 -4.24 37.96
N LYS A 55 -6.12 -3.35 38.87
CA LYS A 55 -7.04 -2.67 39.81
C LYS A 55 -8.02 -1.75 39.09
N ILE A 56 -7.57 -1.10 38.01
CA ILE A 56 -8.36 -0.13 37.25
C ILE A 56 -9.16 -0.80 36.13
N GLY A 57 -8.82 -2.04 35.77
CA GLY A 57 -9.50 -2.81 34.72
C GLY A 57 -9.11 -2.37 33.31
N VAL A 58 -7.90 -1.85 33.13
CA VAL A 58 -7.35 -1.44 31.83
C VAL A 58 -6.12 -2.27 31.49
N GLN A 59 -5.78 -2.39 30.21
CA GLN A 59 -4.55 -3.05 29.79
C GLN A 59 -3.35 -2.11 29.94
N LEU A 60 -2.15 -2.69 30.11
CA LEU A 60 -0.92 -1.92 30.33
C LEU A 60 -0.61 -0.97 29.17
N TYR A 61 -0.83 -1.39 27.93
CA TYR A 61 -0.61 -0.52 26.77
C TYR A 61 -1.62 0.64 26.72
N GLU A 62 -2.86 0.45 27.17
CA GLU A 62 -3.88 1.51 27.22
C GLU A 62 -3.49 2.55 28.25
N LEU A 63 -3.00 2.08 29.40
CA LEU A 63 -2.51 2.95 30.46
C LEU A 63 -1.29 3.73 29.99
N VAL A 64 -0.22 3.06 29.53
CA VAL A 64 1.02 3.74 29.13
C VAL A 64 0.80 4.63 27.90
N GLY A 65 0.01 4.20 26.92
CA GLY A 65 -0.31 4.97 25.71
C GLY A 65 -1.12 6.24 25.97
N ALA A 66 -1.91 6.29 27.06
CA ALA A 66 -2.62 7.51 27.46
C ALA A 66 -1.66 8.59 28.01
N TYR A 67 -0.52 8.19 28.58
CA TYR A 67 0.47 9.10 29.17
C TYR A 67 1.65 9.40 28.24
N LEU A 68 1.97 8.49 27.31
CA LEU A 68 2.97 8.72 26.28
C LEU A 68 2.33 9.22 24.98
N ARG A 69 2.41 10.54 24.76
CA ARG A 69 2.45 11.04 23.39
C ARG A 69 3.81 10.69 22.82
N LEU A 70 3.88 9.59 22.07
CA LEU A 70 5.02 9.30 21.21
C LEU A 70 5.35 10.54 20.39
N SER A 71 6.45 11.22 20.74
CA SER A 71 7.00 12.24 19.87
C SER A 71 7.54 11.52 18.63
N LEU A 72 7.19 12.03 17.45
CA LEU A 72 7.67 11.54 16.15
C LEU A 72 9.22 11.44 16.07
N ILE A 73 9.94 12.06 17.00
CA ILE A 73 11.39 12.09 17.12
C ILE A 73 11.98 10.69 17.38
N TYR A 74 11.34 9.84 18.19
CA TYR A 74 11.82 8.46 18.39
C TYR A 74 11.56 7.54 17.19
N LEU A 75 10.65 7.93 16.30
CA LEU A 75 10.38 7.22 15.05
C LEU A 75 11.46 7.49 14.00
N GLU A 76 12.36 8.45 14.21
CA GLU A 76 13.48 8.72 13.31
C GLU A 76 14.65 7.76 13.44
N LEU A 77 14.64 6.89 14.45
CA LEU A 77 15.80 6.07 14.80
C LEU A 77 16.08 4.87 13.88
N GLY A 78 15.17 4.49 12.97
CA GLY A 78 15.30 3.23 12.21
C GLY A 78 15.27 2.04 13.17
N LEU A 79 14.09 1.46 13.42
CA LEU A 79 13.95 0.40 14.42
C LEU A 79 14.67 -0.88 13.95
N GLU A 80 15.48 -1.51 14.77
CA GLU A 80 15.99 -2.85 14.45
C GLU A 80 15.22 -3.89 15.26
N TYR A 81 14.61 -4.85 14.56
CA TYR A 81 13.86 -5.92 15.20
C TYR A 81 14.76 -7.14 15.38
N LEU A 82 15.09 -7.46 16.63
CA LEU A 82 15.85 -8.66 16.97
C LEU A 82 15.02 -9.94 16.75
N PRO A 83 15.65 -11.10 16.48
CA PRO A 83 14.95 -12.36 16.25
C PRO A 83 13.94 -12.71 17.34
N GLU A 84 14.31 -12.54 18.61
CA GLU A 84 13.50 -12.91 19.77
C GLU A 84 12.25 -12.02 19.88
N GLN A 85 12.39 -10.74 19.53
CA GLN A 85 11.27 -9.79 19.52
C GLN A 85 10.29 -10.15 18.41
N LEU A 86 10.80 -10.42 17.20
CA LEU A 86 9.98 -10.85 16.07
C LEU A 86 9.24 -12.15 16.40
N GLN A 87 9.93 -13.13 17.00
CA GLN A 87 9.31 -14.40 17.38
C GLN A 87 8.19 -14.21 18.40
N LYS A 88 8.42 -13.39 19.44
CA LYS A 88 7.38 -13.07 20.45
C LYS A 88 6.18 -12.38 19.79
N MET A 89 6.43 -11.46 18.87
CA MET A 89 5.37 -10.74 18.16
C MET A 89 4.59 -11.65 17.19
N LEU A 90 5.28 -12.48 16.41
CA LEU A 90 4.65 -13.47 15.52
C LEU A 90 3.81 -14.49 16.29
N SER A 91 4.25 -14.93 17.47
CA SER A 91 3.44 -15.84 18.31
C SER A 91 2.20 -15.18 18.91
N THR A 92 2.29 -13.88 19.22
CA THR A 92 1.13 -13.09 19.65
C THR A 92 0.13 -12.97 18.50
N VAL A 93 0.63 -12.72 17.28
CA VAL A 93 -0.18 -12.69 16.07
C VAL A 93 -0.84 -14.04 15.81
N GLU A 94 -0.11 -15.14 15.92
CA GLU A 94 -0.64 -16.49 15.76
C GLU A 94 -1.83 -16.73 16.68
N THR A 95 -1.64 -16.42 17.97
CA THR A 95 -2.67 -16.58 19.00
C THR A 95 -3.91 -15.74 18.68
N ALA A 96 -3.71 -14.48 18.27
CA ALA A 96 -4.80 -13.61 17.86
C ALA A 96 -5.56 -14.17 16.64
N ILE A 97 -4.85 -14.68 15.63
CA ILE A 97 -5.45 -15.31 14.45
C ILE A 97 -6.26 -16.55 14.84
N GLN A 98 -5.70 -17.43 15.67
CA GLN A 98 -6.36 -18.65 16.13
C GLN A 98 -7.64 -18.32 16.92
N ASN A 99 -7.62 -17.26 17.73
CA ASN A 99 -8.77 -16.78 18.48
C ASN A 99 -9.78 -15.95 17.65
N ARG A 100 -9.55 -15.79 16.34
CA ARG A 100 -10.33 -14.93 15.44
C ARG A 100 -10.40 -13.47 15.87
N GLU A 101 -9.40 -13.02 16.63
CA GLU A 101 -9.23 -11.62 16.99
C GLU A 101 -8.68 -10.84 15.78
N LYS A 102 -8.62 -9.51 15.88
CA LYS A 102 -8.07 -8.69 14.80
C LYS A 102 -6.57 -8.52 15.04
N PRO A 103 -5.67 -9.18 14.28
CA PRO A 103 -4.23 -9.12 14.54
C PRO A 103 -3.60 -7.77 14.20
N TYR A 104 -4.40 -6.80 13.73
CA TYR A 104 -3.95 -5.50 13.24
C TYR A 104 -3.08 -4.76 14.26
N ASN A 105 -3.46 -4.68 15.53
CA ASN A 105 -2.70 -3.92 16.53
C ASN A 105 -1.28 -4.49 16.74
N TYR A 106 -1.10 -5.79 16.48
CA TYR A 106 0.18 -6.49 16.64
C TYR A 106 1.01 -6.46 15.34
N LEU A 107 0.33 -6.61 14.20
CA LEU A 107 0.93 -6.64 12.86
C LEU A 107 1.28 -5.23 12.35
N TRP A 108 0.47 -4.23 12.65
CA TRP A 108 0.62 -2.87 12.17
C TRP A 108 2.01 -2.28 12.46
N PRO A 109 2.58 -2.43 13.67
CA PRO A 109 3.90 -1.91 13.98
C PRO A 109 5.04 -2.75 13.40
N ILE A 110 4.90 -4.08 13.33
CA ILE A 110 5.85 -4.96 12.62
C ILE A 110 6.13 -4.43 11.22
N PHE A 111 5.07 -3.93 10.61
CA PHE A 111 5.09 -3.43 9.26
C PHE A 111 5.55 -1.98 9.23
N ILE A 112 4.89 -1.05 9.92
CA ILE A 112 4.99 0.39 9.61
C ILE A 112 6.30 1.06 9.86
N PHE A 113 7.05 0.59 10.84
CA PHE A 113 8.36 1.14 11.06
C PHE A 113 9.30 0.48 10.06
N GLU A 114 10.18 1.27 9.45
CA GLU A 114 11.19 0.86 8.46
C GLU A 114 12.22 -0.14 9.01
N GLY A 115 11.79 -0.98 9.94
CA GLY A 115 12.70 -1.70 10.74
C GLY A 115 13.29 -2.85 9.97
N ILE A 116 14.61 -2.93 10.08
CA ILE A 116 15.36 -4.04 9.55
C ILE A 116 15.01 -5.22 10.44
N TRP A 117 14.48 -6.26 9.81
CA TRP A 117 14.34 -7.52 10.51
C TRP A 117 15.72 -8.16 10.53
N LEU A 118 16.37 -8.14 11.70
CA LEU A 118 17.59 -8.90 11.93
C LEU A 118 17.18 -10.38 12.09
N CYS A 119 16.75 -10.98 11.00
CA CYS A 119 16.09 -12.28 11.00
C CYS A 119 17.06 -13.45 11.02
N SER A 120 16.70 -14.49 11.76
CA SER A 120 17.15 -15.86 11.48
C SER A 120 16.21 -16.50 10.45
N LEU A 121 16.69 -17.55 9.77
CA LEU A 121 15.84 -18.37 8.89
C LEU A 121 14.58 -18.86 9.61
N GLN A 122 14.69 -19.21 10.90
CA GLN A 122 13.57 -19.66 11.72
C GLN A 122 12.47 -18.59 11.86
N VAL A 123 12.83 -17.31 11.98
CA VAL A 123 11.85 -16.22 12.07
C VAL A 123 11.14 -16.01 10.74
N ILE A 124 11.87 -16.16 9.63
CA ILE A 124 11.31 -16.07 8.27
C ILE A 124 10.34 -17.22 8.03
N ASP A 125 10.74 -18.46 8.34
CA ASP A 125 9.89 -19.65 8.23
C ASP A 125 8.63 -19.52 9.08
N TYR A 126 8.76 -18.97 10.30
CA TYR A 126 7.60 -18.75 11.15
C TYR A 126 6.67 -17.69 10.58
N ALA A 127 7.21 -16.58 10.06
CA ALA A 127 6.41 -15.55 9.40
C ALA A 127 5.72 -16.06 8.13
N HIS A 128 6.32 -17.01 7.40
CA HIS A 128 5.67 -17.74 6.30
C HIS A 128 4.44 -18.50 6.80
N GLN A 129 4.58 -19.29 7.87
CA GLN A 129 3.48 -20.04 8.46
C GLN A 129 2.36 -19.11 8.96
N ILE A 130 2.71 -17.95 9.53
CA ILE A 130 1.73 -16.93 9.93
C ILE A 130 0.97 -16.39 8.71
N LEU A 131 1.65 -16.13 7.58
CA LEU A 131 0.96 -15.69 6.36
C LEU A 131 0.00 -16.77 5.84
N GLU A 132 0.41 -18.04 5.83
CA GLU A 132 -0.45 -19.15 5.43
C GLU A 132 -1.68 -19.27 6.31
N LEU A 133 -1.48 -19.30 7.63
CA LEU A 133 -2.55 -19.37 8.63
C LEU A 133 -3.51 -18.19 8.48
N PHE A 134 -2.96 -17.00 8.28
CA PHE A 134 -3.73 -15.79 8.06
C PHE A 134 -4.59 -15.88 6.78
N LEU A 135 -4.01 -16.34 5.67
CA LEU A 135 -4.74 -16.55 4.42
C LEU A 135 -5.80 -17.65 4.57
N GLU A 136 -5.58 -18.69 5.37
CA GLU A 136 -6.56 -19.74 5.64
C GLU A 136 -7.74 -19.23 6.46
N LYS A 137 -7.49 -18.53 7.57
CA LYS A 137 -8.55 -18.16 8.53
C LYS A 137 -9.40 -16.96 8.09
N TYR A 138 -8.82 -16.03 7.33
CA TYR A 138 -9.53 -14.80 6.95
C TYR A 138 -9.94 -14.75 5.48
N SER A 139 -9.79 -15.83 4.71
CA SER A 139 -10.24 -15.86 3.31
C SER A 139 -11.75 -15.76 3.12
N GLU A 140 -12.54 -16.03 4.15
CA GLU A 140 -14.00 -16.16 4.06
C GLU A 140 -14.78 -14.98 4.66
N SER A 141 -14.14 -14.08 5.42
CA SER A 141 -14.84 -12.98 6.08
C SER A 141 -14.77 -11.68 5.26
N TYR A 142 -15.91 -11.24 4.71
CA TYR A 142 -16.05 -9.94 4.03
C TYR A 142 -15.81 -8.72 4.94
N SER A 143 -15.87 -8.92 6.26
CA SER A 143 -15.65 -7.87 7.25
C SER A 143 -14.20 -7.88 7.73
N PHE A 144 -13.56 -6.71 7.68
CA PHE A 144 -12.15 -6.46 8.06
C PHE A 144 -11.17 -6.72 6.91
N PRO A 145 -9.98 -6.08 6.77
CA PRO A 145 -9.19 -6.15 5.54
C PRO A 145 -8.00 -7.11 5.72
N PRO A 146 -8.21 -8.44 5.65
CA PRO A 146 -7.11 -9.38 5.68
C PRO A 146 -6.21 -9.19 4.46
N ALA A 147 -6.82 -8.84 3.32
CA ALA A 147 -6.14 -8.59 2.05
C ALA A 147 -4.87 -7.73 2.15
N SER A 148 -4.95 -6.55 2.79
CA SER A 148 -3.82 -5.61 2.82
C SER A 148 -2.73 -5.97 3.82
N LEU A 149 -3.08 -6.60 4.95
CA LEU A 149 -2.10 -7.12 5.89
C LEU A 149 -1.39 -8.33 5.30
N GLY A 150 -2.12 -9.22 4.61
CA GLY A 150 -1.54 -10.35 3.87
C GLY A 150 -0.60 -9.89 2.76
N ILE A 151 -1.01 -8.90 1.95
CA ILE A 151 -0.12 -8.28 0.95
C ILE A 151 1.11 -7.65 1.62
N THR A 152 0.94 -6.92 2.71
CA THR A 152 2.06 -6.26 3.38
C THR A 152 3.06 -7.27 3.93
N LEU A 153 2.59 -8.34 4.56
CA LEU A 153 3.44 -9.42 5.06
C LEU A 153 4.14 -10.15 3.90
N PHE A 154 3.40 -10.48 2.83
CA PHE A 154 3.96 -11.08 1.62
C PHE A 154 5.08 -10.23 1.01
N LEU A 155 4.83 -8.92 0.84
CA LEU A 155 5.83 -7.99 0.29
C LEU A 155 7.05 -7.84 1.21
N LYS A 156 6.84 -7.84 2.53
CA LYS A 156 7.94 -7.79 3.49
C LYS A 156 8.79 -9.05 3.40
N LEU A 157 8.16 -10.22 3.34
CA LEU A 157 8.85 -11.50 3.24
C LEU A 157 9.61 -11.67 1.92
N LEU A 158 9.12 -11.07 0.83
CA LEU A 158 9.82 -11.03 -0.46
C LEU A 158 11.20 -10.36 -0.39
N GLU A 159 11.46 -9.51 0.62
CA GLU A 159 12.80 -8.94 0.87
C GLU A 159 13.79 -9.98 1.42
N TYR A 160 13.31 -11.05 2.04
CA TYR A 160 14.14 -12.01 2.78
C TYR A 160 14.16 -13.41 2.15
N ASP A 161 13.04 -13.86 1.56
CA ASP A 161 12.93 -15.19 0.97
C ASP A 161 12.15 -15.18 -0.36
N SER A 162 12.77 -15.75 -1.40
CA SER A 162 12.13 -15.94 -2.70
C SER A 162 11.10 -17.07 -2.70
N ASN A 163 11.15 -18.02 -1.76
CA ASN A 163 10.18 -19.11 -1.69
C ASN A 163 8.78 -18.60 -1.33
N ILE A 164 8.66 -17.37 -0.81
CA ILE A 164 7.36 -16.74 -0.57
C ILE A 164 6.48 -16.68 -1.82
N LEU A 165 7.10 -16.68 -3.01
CA LEU A 165 6.41 -16.67 -4.30
C LEU A 165 5.43 -17.83 -4.46
N ASP A 166 5.67 -18.97 -3.80
CA ASP A 166 4.78 -20.14 -3.82
C ASP A 166 3.41 -19.84 -3.19
N LEU A 167 3.32 -18.83 -2.31
CA LEU A 167 2.07 -18.38 -1.69
C LEU A 167 1.30 -17.37 -2.54
N ALA A 168 1.90 -16.83 -3.60
CA ALA A 168 1.26 -15.82 -4.45
C ALA A 168 -0.09 -16.32 -5.03
N PRO A 169 -0.23 -17.55 -5.57
CA PRO A 169 -1.52 -18.04 -6.04
C PRO A 169 -2.60 -18.05 -4.95
N ASN A 170 -2.27 -18.48 -3.74
CA ASN A 170 -3.19 -18.52 -2.60
C ASN A 170 -3.61 -17.10 -2.19
N LEU A 171 -2.63 -16.19 -2.09
CA LEU A 171 -2.85 -14.78 -1.82
C LEU A 171 -3.81 -14.17 -2.85
N PHE A 172 -3.46 -14.21 -4.14
CA PHE A 172 -4.23 -13.52 -5.19
C PHE A 172 -5.57 -14.17 -5.53
N THR A 173 -5.80 -15.44 -5.16
CA THR A 173 -7.13 -16.07 -5.25
C THR A 173 -8.08 -15.56 -4.17
N LYS A 174 -7.54 -15.19 -3.00
CA LYS A 174 -8.31 -14.73 -1.83
C LYS A 174 -8.45 -13.20 -1.78
N LEU A 175 -7.71 -12.48 -2.62
CA LEU A 175 -7.74 -11.02 -2.69
C LEU A 175 -8.85 -10.52 -3.61
N PRO A 176 -9.73 -9.61 -3.15
CA PRO A 176 -10.62 -8.87 -4.04
C PRO A 176 -9.81 -7.83 -4.82
N LEU A 177 -9.37 -8.20 -6.02
CA LEU A 177 -8.45 -7.40 -6.86
C LEU A 177 -8.97 -5.99 -7.16
N GLU A 178 -10.29 -5.80 -7.24
CA GLU A 178 -10.89 -4.49 -7.47
C GLU A 178 -10.61 -3.49 -6.33
N LYS A 179 -10.36 -3.98 -5.11
CA LYS A 179 -10.03 -3.12 -3.97
C LYS A 179 -8.63 -2.51 -4.09
N LEU A 180 -7.78 -3.02 -4.99
CA LEU A 180 -6.45 -2.47 -5.26
C LEU A 180 -6.48 -1.25 -6.20
N ILE A 181 -7.61 -0.94 -6.83
CA ILE A 181 -7.74 0.16 -7.82
C ILE A 181 -8.18 1.47 -7.18
N LYS A 182 -8.97 1.44 -6.10
CA LYS A 182 -9.59 2.62 -5.44
C LYS A 182 -8.64 3.48 -4.61
N VAL A 183 -7.36 3.52 -4.96
CA VAL A 183 -6.28 4.00 -4.07
C VAL A 183 -6.12 5.53 -4.07
N ASP A 184 -6.82 6.25 -4.95
CA ASP A 184 -6.60 7.70 -5.13
C ASP A 184 -7.62 8.65 -4.53
N THR A 185 -8.78 8.18 -4.07
CA THR A 185 -9.87 9.07 -3.61
C THR A 185 -9.97 9.25 -2.10
N TYR A 186 -9.17 8.55 -1.30
CA TYR A 186 -9.31 8.61 0.16
C TYR A 186 -8.43 9.69 0.80
N LYS A 187 -9.08 10.76 1.26
CA LYS A 187 -8.54 11.64 2.29
C LYS A 187 -8.47 10.87 3.60
N PHE A 188 -7.32 10.93 4.25
CA PHE A 188 -7.02 10.28 5.51
C PHE A 188 -7.87 10.93 6.62
N ASP A 189 -9.04 10.36 6.91
CA ASP A 189 -9.82 10.72 8.08
C ASP A 189 -9.67 9.58 9.11
N ILE A 190 -8.93 9.86 10.18
CA ILE A 190 -8.62 8.89 11.26
C ILE A 190 -9.91 8.47 12.00
N SER A 191 -11.03 9.17 11.76
CA SER A 191 -12.31 8.89 12.38
C SER A 191 -13.13 7.78 11.70
N ASP A 192 -12.83 7.42 10.45
CA ASP A 192 -13.64 6.46 9.69
C ASP A 192 -13.01 5.05 9.70
N ASN A 193 -13.38 4.26 10.70
CA ASN A 193 -12.87 2.90 10.96
C ASN A 193 -13.38 1.82 9.97
N SER A 194 -13.76 2.20 8.74
CA SER A 194 -14.30 1.26 7.76
C SER A 194 -13.16 0.43 7.10
N PRO A 195 -13.23 -0.93 7.12
CA PRO A 195 -12.22 -1.85 6.58
C PRO A 195 -11.72 -1.55 5.16
N GLU A 196 -12.53 -0.91 4.33
CA GLU A 196 -12.21 -0.56 2.94
C GLU A 196 -11.23 0.61 2.81
N THR A 197 -11.17 1.49 3.81
CA THR A 197 -10.28 2.66 3.87
C THR A 197 -8.82 2.27 4.13
N TYR A 198 -8.56 1.03 4.53
CA TYR A 198 -7.26 0.61 5.08
C TYR A 198 -6.23 0.15 4.05
N ILE A 199 -6.60 -0.43 2.90
CA ILE A 199 -5.59 -0.80 1.87
C ILE A 199 -4.92 0.47 1.33
N THR A 200 -5.76 1.43 0.99
CA THR A 200 -5.39 2.77 0.54
C THR A 200 -4.65 3.53 1.62
N SER A 201 -5.07 3.47 2.89
CA SER A 201 -4.38 4.12 4.01
C SER A 201 -3.06 3.44 4.40
N LEU A 202 -2.96 2.11 4.29
CA LEU A 202 -1.72 1.34 4.51
C LEU A 202 -0.66 1.72 3.52
N LEU A 203 -1.03 1.80 2.26
CA LEU A 203 -0.15 2.22 1.19
C LEU A 203 0.12 3.74 1.36
N ASN A 204 -0.90 4.60 1.46
CA ASN A 204 -0.75 6.06 1.56
C ASN A 204 0.00 6.57 2.81
N PHE A 205 -0.16 5.97 3.99
CA PHE A 205 0.55 6.39 5.22
C PHE A 205 2.07 6.24 5.05
N LYS A 206 2.50 5.13 4.44
CA LYS A 206 3.91 4.84 4.12
C LYS A 206 4.50 5.84 3.12
N PHE A 207 3.68 6.25 2.16
CA PHE A 207 4.12 7.16 1.10
C PHE A 207 4.14 8.64 1.53
N LYS A 208 3.27 9.04 2.47
CA LYS A 208 3.22 10.41 3.02
C LYS A 208 4.31 10.69 4.06
N THR A 209 4.92 9.69 4.69
CA THR A 209 6.08 9.87 5.59
C THR A 209 7.43 9.85 4.86
N GLY A 210 7.45 9.38 3.60
CA GLY A 210 8.68 9.28 2.79
C GLY A 210 9.57 8.11 3.11
N ARG A 211 9.00 7.17 3.84
CA ARG A 211 9.68 6.07 4.49
C ARG A 211 9.11 4.80 3.92
N PHE A 212 9.74 4.34 2.85
CA PHE A 212 9.28 3.18 2.13
C PHE A 212 9.62 1.93 2.92
N PHE A 213 8.68 1.00 2.95
CA PHE A 213 8.97 -0.40 3.29
C PHE A 213 10.01 -0.99 2.35
N ILE A 214 9.92 -0.57 1.10
CA ILE A 214 10.67 -1.07 -0.03
C ILE A 214 11.12 0.15 -0.79
N LYS A 215 12.41 0.47 -0.73
CA LYS A 215 12.99 1.37 -1.72
C LYS A 215 12.80 0.68 -3.07
N PRO A 216 11.96 1.17 -3.98
CA PRO A 216 11.89 0.58 -5.30
C PRO A 216 13.24 0.87 -5.95
N ASP A 217 14.11 -0.13 -5.91
CA ASP A 217 15.39 -0.18 -6.58
C ASP A 217 15.39 -1.37 -7.54
N GLU A 218 16.46 -1.52 -8.30
CA GLU A 218 16.59 -2.60 -9.29
C GLU A 218 16.52 -3.99 -8.60
N GLY A 219 17.02 -4.10 -7.38
CA GLY A 219 16.99 -5.32 -6.57
C GLY A 219 15.58 -5.70 -6.11
N TYR A 220 14.74 -4.73 -5.78
CA TYR A 220 13.34 -4.99 -5.46
C TYR A 220 12.53 -5.36 -6.71
N ILE A 221 12.75 -4.62 -7.79
CA ILE A 221 12.04 -4.86 -9.06
C ILE A 221 12.31 -6.25 -9.59
N SER A 222 13.57 -6.68 -9.59
CA SER A 222 13.94 -8.03 -10.03
C SER A 222 13.28 -9.15 -9.22
N ARG A 223 13.03 -8.93 -7.92
CA ARG A 223 12.26 -9.88 -7.07
C ARG A 223 10.77 -9.90 -7.39
N PHE A 224 10.26 -8.78 -7.91
CA PHE A 224 8.85 -8.65 -8.30
C PHE A 224 8.58 -9.19 -9.71
N THR A 225 9.59 -9.21 -10.59
CA THR A 225 9.47 -9.69 -11.98
C THR A 225 8.85 -11.10 -12.11
N PRO A 226 9.23 -12.12 -11.31
CA PRO A 226 8.62 -13.46 -11.40
C PRO A 226 7.10 -13.45 -11.18
N LEU A 227 6.58 -12.51 -10.41
CA LEU A 227 5.14 -12.38 -10.16
C LEU A 227 4.39 -11.80 -11.36
N LEU A 228 5.04 -10.92 -12.12
CA LEU A 228 4.47 -10.28 -13.31
C LEU A 228 4.46 -11.23 -14.52
N THR A 229 5.37 -12.20 -14.56
CA THR A 229 5.47 -13.23 -15.61
C THR A 229 4.92 -14.60 -15.16
N HIS A 230 4.26 -14.66 -14.01
CA HIS A 230 3.76 -15.90 -13.41
C HIS A 230 2.75 -16.62 -14.31
N SER A 231 2.74 -17.95 -14.31
CA SER A 231 1.82 -18.76 -15.14
C SER A 231 0.34 -18.50 -14.79
N ASN A 232 0.03 -18.41 -13.50
CA ASN A 232 -1.31 -18.06 -13.00
C ASN A 232 -1.66 -16.59 -13.32
N LYS A 233 -2.76 -16.40 -14.05
CA LYS A 233 -3.29 -15.10 -14.44
C LYS A 233 -3.64 -14.18 -13.26
N LEU A 234 -4.24 -14.72 -12.19
CA LEU A 234 -4.61 -13.91 -11.02
C LEU A 234 -3.37 -13.32 -10.33
N VAL A 235 -2.28 -14.09 -10.29
CA VAL A 235 -0.99 -13.61 -9.78
C VAL A 235 -0.46 -12.47 -10.63
N ARG A 236 -0.46 -12.60 -11.95
CA ARG A 236 -0.02 -11.52 -12.86
C ARG A 236 -0.83 -10.24 -12.68
N VAL A 237 -2.16 -10.37 -12.66
CA VAL A 237 -3.08 -9.22 -12.52
C VAL A 237 -2.90 -8.55 -11.16
N GLY A 238 -2.96 -9.32 -10.07
CA GLY A 238 -2.86 -8.77 -8.72
C GLY A 238 -1.51 -8.14 -8.45
N SER A 239 -0.44 -8.75 -8.94
CA SER A 239 0.92 -8.20 -8.84
C SER A 239 1.07 -6.91 -9.63
N ALA A 240 0.53 -6.83 -10.85
CA ALA A 240 0.52 -5.59 -11.64
C ALA A 240 -0.25 -4.46 -10.92
N LEU A 241 -1.37 -4.77 -10.27
CA LEU A 241 -2.12 -3.79 -9.48
C LEU A 241 -1.34 -3.32 -8.24
N ILE A 242 -0.69 -4.22 -7.50
CA ILE A 242 0.19 -3.85 -6.38
C ILE A 242 1.34 -2.97 -6.87
N PHE A 243 1.94 -3.35 -7.99
CA PHE A 243 3.02 -2.61 -8.63
C PHE A 243 2.59 -1.19 -9.02
N LYS A 244 1.38 -1.01 -9.58
CA LYS A 244 0.80 0.31 -9.85
C LYS A 244 0.79 1.18 -8.60
N VAL A 245 0.34 0.62 -7.47
CA VAL A 245 0.25 1.37 -6.23
C VAL A 245 1.64 1.79 -5.73
N ILE A 246 2.62 0.89 -5.79
CA ILE A 246 4.01 1.20 -5.44
C ILE A 246 4.57 2.31 -6.34
N ARG A 247 4.36 2.21 -7.66
CA ARG A 247 4.79 3.21 -8.64
C ARG A 247 4.18 4.57 -8.37
N ASP A 248 2.86 4.66 -8.31
CA ASP A 248 2.11 5.92 -8.24
C ASP A 248 2.47 6.70 -6.98
N LYS A 249 2.60 5.97 -5.87
CA LYS A 249 2.84 6.59 -4.59
C LYS A 249 4.32 6.68 -4.23
N SER A 250 5.22 6.21 -5.10
CA SER A 250 6.64 6.42 -4.89
C SER A 250 6.98 7.92 -4.82
N ARG A 251 7.85 8.35 -3.89
CA ARG A 251 8.34 9.75 -3.85
C ARG A 251 9.43 10.03 -4.89
N LEU A 252 9.67 9.07 -5.76
CA LEU A 252 10.61 9.20 -6.87
C LEU A 252 10.16 10.31 -7.82
N SER A 253 11.13 11.05 -8.36
CA SER A 253 10.84 12.00 -9.45
C SER A 253 10.20 11.24 -10.62
N ARG A 254 9.38 11.93 -11.41
CA ARG A 254 8.74 11.33 -12.59
C ARG A 254 9.75 10.67 -13.52
N GLU A 255 10.89 11.32 -13.77
CA GLU A 255 12.00 10.79 -14.56
C GLU A 255 12.56 9.49 -13.96
N THR A 256 12.76 9.45 -12.64
CA THR A 256 13.26 8.24 -11.96
C THR A 256 12.24 7.11 -12.03
N LYS A 257 10.94 7.41 -11.87
CA LYS A 257 9.87 6.41 -12.05
C LYS A 257 9.90 5.85 -13.47
N ILE A 258 10.00 6.70 -14.48
CA ILE A 258 10.06 6.27 -15.88
C ILE A 258 11.27 5.36 -16.08
N LYS A 259 12.47 5.79 -15.67
CA LYS A 259 13.69 4.98 -15.83
C LYS A 259 13.65 3.65 -15.08
N LEU A 260 13.14 3.67 -13.85
CA LEU A 260 13.16 2.50 -12.97
C LEU A 260 12.09 1.47 -13.40
N PHE A 261 10.97 1.93 -13.93
CA PHE A 261 9.82 1.09 -14.24
C PHE A 261 9.60 0.87 -15.75
N SER A 262 10.42 1.48 -16.63
CA SER A 262 10.33 1.34 -18.09
C SER A 262 10.47 -0.12 -18.53
N ASP A 263 11.30 -0.88 -17.82
CA ASP A 263 11.66 -2.23 -18.23
C ASP A 263 10.65 -3.28 -17.74
N ILE A 264 9.60 -2.84 -17.03
CA ILE A 264 8.56 -3.71 -16.50
C ILE A 264 7.36 -3.64 -17.42
N PHE A 265 7.26 -4.62 -18.31
CA PHE A 265 6.15 -4.73 -19.23
C PHE A 265 5.05 -5.63 -18.67
N ILE A 266 3.87 -5.04 -18.49
CA ILE A 266 2.65 -5.81 -18.25
C ILE A 266 2.09 -6.25 -19.60
N ASP A 267 1.79 -7.55 -19.70
CA ASP A 267 1.17 -8.16 -20.86
C ASP A 267 -0.14 -7.44 -21.22
N LEU A 268 -0.12 -6.73 -22.35
CA LEU A 268 -1.25 -5.97 -22.89
C LEU A 268 -2.51 -6.83 -23.03
N SER A 269 -2.35 -8.12 -23.36
CA SER A 269 -3.48 -9.02 -23.58
C SER A 269 -4.35 -9.16 -22.32
N LEU A 270 -3.74 -9.05 -21.13
CA LEU A 270 -4.48 -9.03 -19.87
C LEU A 270 -5.39 -7.81 -19.78
N GLY A 271 -4.88 -6.61 -20.09
CA GLY A 271 -5.68 -5.39 -20.06
C GLY A 271 -6.86 -5.43 -21.03
N ILE A 272 -6.62 -5.91 -22.26
CA ILE A 272 -7.65 -6.06 -23.30
C ILE A 272 -8.72 -7.06 -22.85
N GLU A 273 -8.32 -8.22 -22.31
CA GLU A 273 -9.26 -9.25 -21.86
C GLU A 273 -10.21 -8.72 -20.78
N PHE A 274 -9.70 -7.94 -19.82
CA PHE A 274 -10.51 -7.39 -18.74
C PHE A 274 -11.44 -6.25 -19.19
N ILE A 275 -11.02 -5.40 -20.13
CA ILE A 275 -11.89 -4.33 -20.67
C ILE A 275 -13.09 -4.89 -21.44
N ASN A 276 -12.93 -6.06 -22.07
CA ASN A 276 -14.02 -6.69 -22.82
C ASN A 276 -15.08 -7.37 -21.94
N LYS A 277 -14.87 -7.43 -20.62
CA LYS A 277 -15.86 -7.98 -19.68
C LYS A 277 -17.04 -7.02 -19.45
N GLU A 278 -18.16 -7.59 -19.02
CA GLU A 278 -19.38 -6.82 -18.73
C GLU A 278 -19.29 -6.05 -17.41
N ASP A 279 -18.71 -6.67 -16.37
CA ASP A 279 -18.57 -6.09 -15.03
C ASP A 279 -17.65 -4.85 -15.05
N ILE A 280 -18.15 -3.74 -14.50
CA ILE A 280 -17.42 -2.48 -14.39
C ILE A 280 -16.11 -2.61 -13.60
N LYS A 281 -16.08 -3.41 -12.53
CA LYS A 281 -14.89 -3.63 -11.71
C LYS A 281 -13.77 -4.26 -12.53
N ASP A 282 -14.12 -5.27 -13.33
CA ASP A 282 -13.21 -5.94 -14.22
C ASP A 282 -12.69 -4.98 -15.31
N ARG A 283 -13.56 -4.14 -15.88
CA ARG A 283 -13.13 -3.12 -16.85
C ARG A 283 -12.13 -2.14 -16.25
N LEU A 284 -12.36 -1.69 -15.01
CA LEU A 284 -11.42 -0.82 -14.28
C LEU A 284 -10.06 -1.50 -14.05
N ILE A 285 -10.04 -2.82 -13.77
CA ILE A 285 -8.79 -3.60 -13.70
C ILE A 285 -8.08 -3.49 -15.05
N GLY A 286 -8.81 -3.77 -16.13
CA GLY A 286 -8.24 -3.77 -17.48
C GLY A 286 -7.64 -2.42 -17.89
N ILE A 287 -8.35 -1.31 -17.64
CA ILE A 287 -7.85 0.05 -17.90
C ILE A 287 -6.57 0.33 -17.10
N THR A 288 -6.55 -0.10 -15.83
CA THR A 288 -5.36 0.04 -14.97
C THR A 288 -4.18 -0.74 -15.52
N LEU A 289 -4.39 -1.99 -15.96
CA LEU A 289 -3.34 -2.82 -16.57
C LEU A 289 -2.82 -2.20 -17.87
N LEU A 290 -3.69 -1.64 -18.71
CA LEU A 290 -3.26 -0.93 -19.92
C LEU A 290 -2.34 0.25 -19.60
N SER A 291 -2.59 0.99 -18.51
CA SER A 291 -1.73 2.11 -18.07
C SER A 291 -0.33 1.71 -17.58
N LEU A 292 -0.09 0.40 -17.45
CA LEU A 292 1.19 -0.20 -17.11
C LEU A 292 1.86 -0.90 -18.30
N SER A 293 1.15 -1.07 -19.41
CA SER A 293 1.65 -1.78 -20.59
C SER A 293 2.37 -0.82 -21.55
N ASP A 294 3.24 -1.37 -22.40
CA ASP A 294 3.68 -0.66 -23.59
C ASP A 294 2.57 -0.70 -24.65
N TYR A 295 1.70 0.30 -24.62
CA TYR A 295 0.49 0.29 -25.41
C TYR A 295 0.79 0.63 -26.89
N PRO A 296 0.42 -0.23 -27.84
CA PRO A 296 0.77 -0.08 -29.26
C PRO A 296 -0.17 0.89 -29.95
N ILE A 297 0.00 2.18 -29.67
CA ILE A 297 -0.82 3.27 -30.23
C ILE A 297 -0.77 3.33 -31.76
N GLU A 298 0.28 2.81 -32.37
CA GLU A 298 0.48 2.68 -33.81
C GLU A 298 -0.55 1.75 -34.45
N GLU A 299 -1.15 0.84 -33.68
CA GLU A 299 -2.19 -0.05 -34.16
C GLU A 299 -3.55 0.65 -34.18
N LYS A 300 -4.16 0.73 -35.37
CA LYS A 300 -5.48 1.36 -35.56
C LYS A 300 -6.57 0.78 -34.64
N GLN A 301 -6.51 -0.51 -34.35
CA GLN A 301 -7.44 -1.18 -33.44
C GLN A 301 -7.33 -0.66 -32.00
N CYS A 302 -6.11 -0.36 -31.54
CA CYS A 302 -5.86 0.23 -30.23
C CYS A 302 -6.30 1.70 -30.17
N GLN A 303 -6.07 2.48 -31.23
CA GLN A 303 -6.61 3.84 -31.33
C GLN A 303 -8.14 3.84 -31.24
N ASN A 304 -8.80 2.96 -31.98
CA ASN A 304 -10.25 2.78 -31.95
C ASN A 304 -10.76 2.38 -30.56
N LEU A 305 -10.02 1.53 -29.85
CA LEU A 305 -10.36 1.15 -28.47
C LEU A 305 -10.41 2.38 -27.57
N ILE A 306 -9.40 3.25 -27.61
CA ILE A 306 -9.35 4.48 -26.83
C ILE A 306 -10.52 5.40 -27.20
N TRP A 307 -10.72 5.68 -28.49
CA TRP A 307 -11.80 6.56 -28.94
C TRP A 307 -13.16 6.04 -28.48
N ASN A 308 -13.49 4.79 -28.75
CA ASN A 308 -14.81 4.23 -28.45
C ASN A 308 -15.13 4.30 -26.94
N ASN A 309 -14.14 4.01 -26.08
CA ASN A 309 -14.37 4.02 -24.64
C ASN A 309 -14.38 5.44 -24.03
N LEU A 310 -13.68 6.41 -24.63
CA LEU A 310 -13.75 7.82 -24.23
C LEU A 310 -15.01 8.54 -24.70
N GLN A 311 -15.60 8.11 -25.82
CA GLN A 311 -16.83 8.71 -26.34
C GLN A 311 -18.06 8.32 -25.51
N ASN A 312 -18.11 7.06 -25.06
CA ASN A 312 -19.27 6.52 -24.35
C ASN A 312 -18.82 5.64 -23.17
N PRO A 313 -18.25 6.24 -22.10
CA PRO A 313 -17.97 5.50 -20.89
C PRO A 313 -19.28 5.01 -20.27
N LYS A 314 -19.31 3.80 -19.70
CA LYS A 314 -20.53 3.25 -19.08
C LYS A 314 -20.88 3.95 -17.77
N THR A 315 -19.87 4.54 -17.10
CA THR A 315 -20.00 5.22 -15.80
C THR A 315 -18.97 6.36 -15.67
N GLU A 316 -19.22 7.31 -14.78
CA GLU A 316 -18.26 8.38 -14.45
C GLU A 316 -16.92 7.82 -13.96
N VAL A 317 -16.93 6.77 -13.13
CA VAL A 317 -15.71 6.12 -12.60
C VAL A 317 -14.87 5.51 -13.71
N GLU A 318 -15.50 4.98 -14.76
CA GLU A 318 -14.78 4.49 -15.93
C GLU A 318 -14.20 5.64 -16.77
N GLU A 319 -14.92 6.74 -16.91
CA GLU A 319 -14.38 7.94 -17.56
C GLU A 319 -13.14 8.46 -16.82
N GLU A 320 -13.18 8.53 -15.49
CA GLU A 320 -12.03 8.89 -14.65
C GLU A 320 -10.85 7.94 -14.86
N ALA A 321 -11.10 6.63 -14.95
CA ALA A 321 -10.05 5.65 -15.20
C ALA A 321 -9.41 5.82 -16.59
N TRP A 322 -10.20 6.07 -17.63
CA TRP A 322 -9.68 6.35 -18.97
C TRP A 322 -8.91 7.68 -19.05
N ASN A 323 -9.40 8.71 -18.36
CA ASN A 323 -8.68 9.97 -18.21
C ASN A 323 -7.31 9.75 -17.54
N LYS A 324 -7.28 8.96 -16.47
CA LYS A 324 -6.04 8.58 -15.79
C LYS A 324 -5.10 7.80 -16.72
N PHE A 325 -5.64 6.87 -17.51
CA PHE A 325 -4.88 6.14 -18.53
C PHE A 325 -4.19 7.09 -19.52
N ILE A 326 -4.92 8.03 -20.13
CA ILE A 326 -4.34 9.01 -21.08
C ILE A 326 -3.21 9.82 -20.42
N LYS A 327 -3.42 10.23 -19.17
CA LYS A 327 -2.46 11.05 -18.43
C LYS A 327 -1.18 10.31 -18.06
N GLU A 328 -1.28 9.03 -17.70
CA GLU A 328 -0.21 8.29 -17.03
C GLU A 328 0.48 7.24 -17.89
N ILE A 329 -0.07 6.92 -19.05
CA ILE A 329 0.49 5.86 -19.89
C ILE A 329 1.96 6.16 -20.23
N PRO A 330 2.88 5.21 -20.00
CA PRO A 330 4.27 5.33 -20.43
C PRO A 330 4.34 5.39 -21.95
N MET A 331 5.20 6.25 -22.48
CA MET A 331 5.37 6.40 -23.92
C MET A 331 6.82 6.68 -24.24
N ASP A 332 7.37 5.91 -25.17
CA ASP A 332 8.66 6.22 -25.77
C ASP A 332 8.54 7.43 -26.69
N SER A 333 9.64 8.17 -26.82
CA SER A 333 9.71 9.38 -27.66
C SER A 333 9.32 9.11 -29.12
N GLU A 334 9.61 7.91 -29.62
CA GLU A 334 9.24 7.44 -30.96
C GLU A 334 7.73 7.40 -31.17
N LYS A 335 6.95 7.15 -30.10
CA LYS A 335 5.48 7.06 -30.16
C LYS A 335 4.78 8.42 -29.97
N HIS A 336 5.51 9.47 -29.58
CA HIS A 336 4.93 10.80 -29.29
C HIS A 336 4.13 11.39 -30.46
N LEU A 337 4.54 11.15 -31.71
CA LEU A 337 3.81 11.67 -32.87
C LEU A 337 2.41 11.05 -32.97
N MET A 338 2.31 9.72 -32.87
CA MET A 338 1.03 8.99 -32.95
C MET A 338 0.10 9.38 -31.82
N TRP A 339 0.63 9.50 -30.60
CA TRP A 339 -0.14 10.00 -29.46
C TRP A 339 -0.65 11.42 -29.65
N ARG A 340 0.18 12.33 -30.16
CA ARG A 340 -0.27 13.70 -30.49
C ARG A 340 -1.40 13.69 -31.51
N THR A 341 -1.28 12.89 -32.57
CA THR A 341 -2.36 12.75 -33.58
C THR A 341 -3.66 12.25 -32.95
N LEU A 342 -3.61 11.21 -32.11
CA LEU A 342 -4.80 10.72 -31.42
C LEU A 342 -5.44 11.79 -30.52
N LEU A 343 -4.63 12.53 -29.75
CA LEU A 343 -5.11 13.59 -28.87
C LEU A 343 -5.72 14.77 -29.66
N GLU A 344 -5.10 15.17 -30.77
CA GLU A 344 -5.66 16.20 -31.66
C GLU A 344 -7.02 15.77 -32.22
N GLU A 345 -7.19 14.51 -32.60
CA GLU A 345 -8.46 14.01 -33.10
C GLU A 345 -9.57 14.01 -32.04
N ILE A 346 -9.22 13.78 -30.77
CA ILE A 346 -10.14 13.94 -29.64
C ILE A 346 -10.53 15.42 -29.49
N LEU A 347 -9.54 16.31 -29.47
CA LEU A 347 -9.75 17.75 -29.27
C LEU A 347 -10.53 18.42 -30.41
N ARG A 348 -10.45 17.90 -31.64
CA ARG A 348 -11.22 18.38 -32.80
C ARG A 348 -12.71 18.02 -32.75
N LYS A 349 -13.15 17.21 -31.78
CA LYS A 349 -14.54 16.72 -31.68
C LYS A 349 -15.18 17.08 -30.32
N PRO A 350 -15.26 18.37 -29.95
CA PRO A 350 -15.74 18.78 -28.62
C PRO A 350 -17.21 18.41 -28.35
N ALA A 351 -18.03 18.19 -29.39
CA ALA A 351 -19.40 17.74 -29.24
C ALA A 351 -19.55 16.24 -28.91
N VAL A 352 -18.46 15.46 -29.03
CA VAL A 352 -18.47 14.01 -28.87
C VAL A 352 -17.89 13.58 -27.51
N TYR A 353 -16.99 14.37 -26.93
CA TYR A 353 -16.29 14.03 -25.70
C TYR A 353 -16.70 14.93 -24.54
N SER A 354 -16.63 14.41 -23.32
CA SER A 354 -16.87 15.21 -22.10
C SER A 354 -15.81 16.31 -21.94
N SER A 355 -16.14 17.36 -21.20
CA SER A 355 -15.19 18.43 -20.87
C SER A 355 -13.97 17.92 -20.10
N SER A 356 -14.14 16.88 -19.28
CA SER A 356 -13.04 16.23 -18.55
C SER A 356 -12.05 15.56 -19.50
N VAL A 357 -12.56 14.77 -20.47
CA VAL A 357 -11.75 14.11 -21.50
C VAL A 357 -10.98 15.14 -22.32
N LEU A 358 -11.65 16.20 -22.80
CA LEU A 358 -11.03 17.25 -23.59
C LEU A 358 -9.92 17.98 -22.82
N ARG A 359 -10.15 18.28 -21.54
CA ARG A 359 -9.14 18.91 -20.67
C ARG A 359 -7.91 18.02 -20.51
N ILE A 360 -8.09 16.74 -20.19
CA ILE A 360 -6.97 15.81 -20.01
C ILE A 360 -6.23 15.58 -21.33
N ALA A 361 -6.95 15.48 -22.45
CA ALA A 361 -6.33 15.37 -23.76
C ALA A 361 -5.46 16.59 -24.09
N MET A 362 -5.92 17.80 -23.77
CA MET A 362 -5.15 19.03 -23.93
C MET A 362 -3.92 19.07 -23.02
N GLU A 363 -4.08 18.77 -21.72
CA GLU A 363 -2.98 18.68 -20.76
C GLU A 363 -1.87 17.75 -21.30
N ARG A 364 -2.26 16.55 -21.73
CA ARG A 364 -1.33 15.54 -22.25
C ARG A 364 -0.69 15.96 -23.58
N TYR A 365 -1.45 16.58 -24.47
CA TYR A 365 -0.95 17.08 -25.75
C TYR A 365 0.11 18.17 -25.57
N CYS A 366 -0.14 19.13 -24.69
CA CYS A 366 0.82 20.18 -24.33
C CYS A 366 2.09 19.60 -23.71
N GLU A 367 1.95 18.59 -22.85
CA GLU A 367 3.10 17.88 -22.26
C GLU A 367 3.98 17.25 -23.34
N LEU A 368 3.38 16.56 -24.32
CA LEU A 368 4.11 15.94 -25.44
C LEU A 368 4.78 16.95 -26.38
N LEU A 369 4.33 18.21 -26.38
CA LEU A 369 4.98 19.31 -27.10
C LEU A 369 6.15 19.96 -26.33
N GLY A 370 6.40 19.55 -25.08
CA GLY A 370 7.37 20.21 -24.20
C GLY A 370 6.92 21.60 -23.74
N LYS A 371 5.61 21.90 -23.80
CA LYS A 371 5.02 23.17 -23.37
C LYS A 371 4.40 23.00 -21.98
N THR A 372 5.23 23.08 -20.93
CA THR A 372 4.75 23.16 -19.54
C THR A 372 4.49 24.62 -19.15
N GLU A 373 3.52 25.26 -19.79
CA GLU A 373 2.90 26.48 -19.26
C GLU A 373 1.37 26.32 -19.36
N PHE A 374 0.70 26.49 -18.22
CA PHE A 374 -0.75 26.40 -18.07
C PHE A 374 -1.41 27.40 -19.02
N TYR A 375 -2.18 26.90 -20.00
CA TYR A 375 -3.20 27.70 -20.64
C TYR A 375 -4.44 27.65 -19.75
N ASP A 376 -4.82 28.80 -19.21
CA ASP A 376 -6.16 29.01 -18.65
C ASP A 376 -7.21 28.54 -19.66
N PRO A 377 -8.32 27.94 -19.19
CA PRO A 377 -9.36 27.48 -20.07
C PRO A 377 -9.87 28.64 -20.91
N ILE A 378 -9.85 28.48 -22.23
CA ILE A 378 -10.56 29.37 -23.15
C ILE A 378 -12.03 29.37 -22.68
N PRO A 379 -12.59 30.53 -22.31
CA PRO A 379 -13.98 30.61 -21.92
C PRO A 379 -14.84 30.29 -23.15
N PHE A 380 -15.67 29.24 -23.04
CA PHE A 380 -16.80 29.02 -23.94
C PHE A 380 -18.03 29.74 -23.41
#